data_AF-A1HTD2-F1
#
_entry.id   AF-A1HTD2-F1
#
_cell.length_a   1.000
_cell.length_b   1.000
_cell.length_c   1.000
_cell.angle_alpha   90.00
_cell.angle_beta   90.00
_cell.angle_gamma   90.00
#
_symmetry.space_group_name_H-M   'P 1'
#
loop_
_entity.id
_entity.type
_entity.pdbx_description
1 polymer ?
#
loop_
_entity_poly.entity_id
_entity_poly.type
_entity_poly.pdbx_seq_one_letter_code
_entity_poly.pdbx_strand_id
1 'polypeptide(L)' 'MKKMRKGISVIGVPMWLGQTRFGANLGPDAMRAAGLVTRLKGLAYRVSDEGISRSVRKRPTSVRTKC' A
#
# COMPACT_ATOMS: atom_id res chain seq x y z
N MET A 1 26.96 -3.18 8.47
CA MET A 1 26.01 -2.20 7.88
C MET A 1 24.59 -2.77 7.85
N LYS A 2 23.58 -2.07 8.37
CA LYS A 2 22.16 -2.45 8.18
C LYS A 2 21.77 -2.20 6.72
N LYS A 3 21.55 -3.27 5.96
CA LYS A 3 21.09 -3.21 4.57
C LYS A 3 19.75 -2.49 4.53
N MET A 4 19.70 -1.32 3.91
CA MET A 4 18.45 -0.59 3.68
C MET A 4 17.49 -1.50 2.91
N ARG A 5 16.39 -1.88 3.57
CA ARG A 5 15.43 -2.86 3.05
C ARG A 5 14.57 -2.18 1.97
N LYS A 6 14.15 -2.95 0.94
CA LYS A 6 13.37 -2.46 -0.22
C LYS A 6 12.21 -1.56 0.24
N GLY A 7 11.94 -0.50 -0.51
CA GLY A 7 10.76 0.33 -0.28
C GLY A 7 9.48 -0.47 -0.53
N ILE A 8 8.51 -0.35 0.38
CA ILE A 8 7.21 -1.03 0.31
C ILE A 8 6.16 0.01 -0.03
N SER A 9 5.44 -0.17 -1.13
CA SER A 9 4.20 0.57 -1.42
C SER A 9 3.00 -0.26 -1.00
N VAL A 10 2.12 0.31 -0.18
CA VAL A 10 0.88 -0.32 0.28
C VAL A 10 -0.29 0.26 -0.51
N ILE A 11 -1.00 -0.60 -1.23
CA ILE A 11 -2.19 -0.24 -2.00
C ILE A 11 -3.36 -1.06 -1.47
N GLY A 12 -4.43 -0.39 -1.07
CA GLY A 12 -5.68 -1.03 -0.68
C GLY A 12 -6.57 -1.18 -1.91
N VAL A 13 -6.99 -2.42 -2.20
CA VAL A 13 -7.96 -2.69 -3.26
C VAL A 13 -9.20 -3.31 -2.61
N PRO A 14 -10.26 -2.53 -2.35
CA PRO A 14 -11.50 -3.04 -1.78
C PRO A 14 -12.24 -3.76 -2.89
N MET A 15 -12.06 -5.08 -2.96
CA MET A 15 -12.69 -5.91 -3.97
C MET A 15 -13.68 -6.86 -3.31
N TRP A 16 -14.84 -6.99 -3.92
CA TRP A 16 -15.85 -7.96 -3.56
C TRP A 16 -16.57 -8.40 -4.83
N LEU A 17 -16.03 -9.44 -5.47
CA LEU A 17 -16.54 -9.99 -6.74
C LEU A 17 -16.74 -11.50 -6.58
N GLY A 18 -17.91 -11.99 -6.99
CA GLY A 18 -18.21 -13.44 -7.02
C GLY A 18 -18.63 -14.05 -5.68
N GLN A 19 -18.95 -13.25 -4.66
CA GLN A 19 -19.34 -13.73 -3.34
C GLN A 19 -20.68 -13.09 -2.92
N THR A 20 -21.55 -13.84 -2.23
CA THR A 20 -22.88 -13.33 -1.80
C THR A 20 -22.81 -12.51 -0.51
N ARG A 21 -21.75 -12.69 0.30
CA ARG A 21 -21.62 -12.05 1.61
C ARG A 21 -20.70 -10.83 1.58
N PHE A 22 -21.23 -9.66 1.91
CA PHE A 22 -20.46 -8.44 2.08
C PHE A 22 -19.40 -8.57 3.19
N GLY A 23 -18.25 -7.90 3.01
CA GLY A 23 -17.24 -7.76 4.06
C GLY A 23 -15.80 -7.74 3.55
N ALA A 24 -15.49 -8.42 2.46
CA ALA A 24 -14.11 -8.51 1.94
C ALA A 24 -13.54 -7.14 1.52
N ASN A 25 -14.40 -6.23 1.07
CA ASN A 25 -14.07 -4.85 0.72
C ASN A 25 -13.61 -4.01 1.92
N LEU A 26 -13.95 -4.35 3.15
CA LEU A 26 -13.54 -3.64 4.37
C LEU A 26 -12.12 -4.03 4.84
N GLY A 27 -11.58 -5.12 4.31
CA GLY A 27 -10.27 -5.67 4.70
C GLY A 27 -9.12 -4.66 4.62
N PRO A 28 -8.93 -3.92 3.52
CA PRO A 28 -7.84 -2.95 3.39
C PRO A 28 -7.86 -1.88 4.48
N ASP A 29 -9.03 -1.38 4.85
CA ASP A 29 -9.18 -0.35 5.88
C ASP A 29 -9.00 -0.93 7.27
N ALA A 30 -9.53 -2.12 7.53
CA ALA A 30 -9.30 -2.85 8.78
C ALA A 30 -7.81 -3.13 9.02
N MET A 31 -7.07 -3.54 7.99
CA MET A 31 -5.63 -3.79 8.07
C MET A 31 -4.84 -2.51 8.39
N ARG A 32 -5.25 -1.37 7.84
CA ARG A 32 -4.64 -0.07 8.16
C ARG A 32 -4.94 0.34 9.61
N ALA A 33 -6.20 0.21 10.04
CA ALA A 33 -6.60 0.50 11.42
C ALA A 33 -5.87 -0.38 12.44
N ALA A 34 -5.54 -1.63 12.09
CA ALA A 34 -4.73 -2.53 12.91
C ALA A 34 -3.24 -2.13 13.02
N GLY A 35 -2.82 -1.03 12.38
CA GLY A 35 -1.48 -0.47 12.52
C GLY A 35 -0.43 -1.10 11.58
N LEU A 36 -0.85 -1.64 10.43
CA LEU A 36 0.05 -2.24 9.42
C LEU A 36 1.25 -1.33 9.09
N VAL A 37 1.00 -0.06 8.79
CA VAL A 37 2.03 0.91 8.40
C VAL A 37 3.02 1.13 9.55
N THR A 38 2.52 1.25 10.78
CA THR A 38 3.34 1.43 11.99
C THR A 38 4.26 0.24 12.22
N ARG A 39 3.74 -0.98 12.08
CA ARG A 39 4.52 -2.22 12.21
C ARG A 39 5.62 -2.31 11.15
N LEU A 40 5.31 -2.00 9.89
CA LEU A 40 6.29 -2.02 8.80
C LEU A 40 7.40 -0.96 8.97
N LYS A 41 7.04 0.23 9.48
CA LYS A 41 8.03 1.27 9.85
C LYS A 41 8.94 0.82 11.00
N GLY A 42 8.38 0.16 12.02
CA GLY A 42 9.15 -0.40 13.15
C GLY A 42 10.19 -1.45 12.72
N LEU A 43 9.94 -2.15 11.62
CA LEU A 43 10.87 -3.12 11.03
C LEU A 43 11.97 -2.48 10.13
N ALA A 44 12.10 -1.15 10.17
CA ALA A 44 13.05 -0.35 9.40
C ALA A 44 12.89 -0.43 7.87
N TYR A 45 11.65 -0.57 7.39
CA TYR A 45 11.32 -0.43 5.96
C TYR A 45 10.90 1.01 5.62
N ARG A 46 11.22 1.45 4.40
CA ARG A 46 10.66 2.70 3.83
C ARG A 46 9.28 2.37 3.26
N VAL A 47 8.23 2.81 3.93
CA VAL A 47 6.84 2.49 3.58
C VAL A 47 6.15 3.71 2.98
N SER A 48 5.55 3.56 1.81
CA SER A 48 4.67 4.52 1.15
C SER A 48 3.25 3.96 1.12
N ASP A 49 2.27 4.63 1.71
CA ASP A 49 0.86 4.25 1.57
C ASP A 49 0.25 5.03 0.40
N GLU A 50 -0.25 4.31 -0.61
CA GLU A 50 -0.86 4.90 -1.80
C GLU A 50 -2.39 4.95 -1.73
N GLY A 51 -2.98 4.58 -0.59
CA GLY A 51 -4.41 4.70 -0.32
C GLY A 51 -5.23 3.59 -0.97
N ILE A 52 -6.50 3.91 -1.22
CA ILE A 52 -7.50 3.00 -1.80
C ILE A 52 -7.55 3.23 -3.31
N SER A 53 -7.29 2.18 -4.09
CA SER A 53 -7.37 2.27 -5.55
C SER A 53 -8.83 2.17 -6.00
N ARG A 54 -9.38 3.29 -6.50
CA ARG A 54 -10.62 3.30 -7.31
C ARG A 54 -10.35 3.09 -8.81
N SER A 55 -9.09 3.26 -9.23
CA SER A 55 -8.61 3.14 -10.61
C SER A 55 -7.08 3.29 -10.61
N VAL A 56 -6.33 2.26 -10.97
CA VAL A 56 -4.86 2.30 -10.97
C VAL A 56 -4.35 3.18 -12.11
N ARG A 57 -4.12 4.46 -11.83
CA ARG A 57 -3.12 5.28 -12.53
C ARG A 57 -2.49 6.23 -11.52
N LYS A 58 -1.30 5.88 -11.00
CA LYS A 58 -0.34 6.88 -10.51
C LYS A 58 1.06 6.57 -11.02
N ARG A 59 1.81 7.67 -11.22
CA ARG A 59 2.78 7.96 -12.29
C ARG A 59 3.99 7.01 -12.41
N PRO A 60 4.69 7.01 -13.57
CA PRO A 60 6.07 6.57 -13.64
C PRO A 60 6.92 7.41 -12.68
N THR A 61 7.67 6.74 -11.81
CA THR A 61 8.62 7.37 -10.89
C THR A 61 9.81 7.94 -11.66
N SER A 62 9.88 9.27 -11.71
CA SER A 62 11.01 10.11 -12.16
C SER A 62 11.65 9.76 -13.52
N VAL A 63 11.18 10.39 -14.60
CA VAL A 63 12.11 10.75 -15.68
C VAL A 63 12.98 11.85 -15.12
N ARG A 64 14.24 11.51 -14.86
CA ARG A 64 15.27 12.44 -14.42
C ARG A 64 15.53 13.42 -15.56
N THR A 65 14.87 14.57 -15.55
CA THR A 65 15.31 15.71 -16.34
C THR A 65 16.70 16.09 -15.83
N LYS A 66 17.73 15.80 -16.62
CA LYS A 66 18.95 16.58 -16.61
C LYS A 66 19.26 16.94 -18.06
N CYS A 67 19.48 18.24 -18.22
CA CYS A 67 19.87 18.97 -19.42
C CYS A 67 20.93 18.26 -20.25
#